data_AF-A0A2W6HYZ5-F1
#
_entry.id   AF-A0A2W6HYZ5-F1
#
_cell.length_a   1.000
_cell.length_b   1.000
_cell.length_c   1.000
_cell.angle_alpha   90.00
_cell.angle_beta   90.00
_cell.angle_gamma   90.00
#
_symmetry.space_group_name_H-M   'P 1'
#
loop_
_entity.id
_entity.type
_entity.pdbx_description
1 polymer ?
#
loop_
_entity_poly.entity_id
_entity_poly.type
_entity_poly.pdbx_seq_one_letter_code
_entity_poly.pdbx_strand_id
1 'polypeptide(L)'
;MRGPRRPQGVALISSIVIHRSVGAGAAEVQVLDTTFKGKHVFVAWGLRGPELARSADPAATVAARKALQSVAGHSEGPRSPEVFIANQSAVAITVYRLLTEARSGDGVFFLCDSQAVVDWLITALEVRDAG
;
A
#
# COMPACT_ATOMS: atom_id res chain seq x y z
N MET A 1 -9.92 -26.29 14.35
CA MET A 1 -9.49 -24.88 14.40
C MET A 1 -9.79 -24.26 13.04
N ARG A 2 -10.68 -23.25 12.97
CA ARG A 2 -11.03 -22.57 11.72
C ARG A 2 -9.92 -21.56 11.41
N GLY A 3 -9.21 -21.73 10.30
CA GLY A 3 -8.26 -20.73 9.80
C GLY A 3 -8.94 -19.37 9.57
N PRO A 4 -8.16 -18.28 9.43
CA PRO A 4 -8.71 -16.94 9.27
C PRO A 4 -9.68 -16.93 8.09
N ARG A 5 -10.93 -16.55 8.36
CA ARG A 5 -11.97 -16.47 7.34
C ARG A 5 -11.52 -15.44 6.30
N ARG A 6 -11.45 -15.85 5.04
CA ARG A 6 -11.27 -14.91 3.94
C ARG A 6 -12.33 -13.81 4.06
N PRO A 7 -11.94 -12.54 3.88
CA PRO A 7 -12.88 -11.43 3.91
C PRO A 7 -13.97 -11.60 2.84
N GLN A 8 -15.18 -11.95 3.27
CA GLN A 8 -16.34 -12.03 2.39
C GLN A 8 -17.00 -10.65 2.36
N GLY A 9 -16.84 -9.92 1.26
CA GLY A 9 -17.59 -8.67 1.03
C GLY A 9 -16.80 -7.47 0.53
N VAL A 10 -15.51 -7.59 0.19
CA VAL A 10 -14.81 -6.48 -0.49
C VAL A 10 -15.16 -6.48 -1.97
N ALA A 11 -15.69 -5.35 -2.42
CA ALA A 11 -15.72 -5.01 -3.84
C ALA A 11 -14.27 -5.00 -4.34
N LEU A 12 -13.89 -6.10 -4.98
CA LEU A 12 -12.62 -6.22 -5.69
C LEU A 12 -12.53 -5.03 -6.66
N ILE A 13 -11.40 -4.36 -6.69
CA ILE A 13 -11.17 -3.28 -7.65
C ILE A 13 -11.08 -3.94 -9.03
N SER A 14 -12.24 -4.09 -9.68
CA SER A 14 -12.40 -4.70 -10.99
C SER A 14 -11.76 -3.80 -12.06
N SER A 15 -10.43 -3.82 -12.15
CA SER A 15 -9.62 -3.17 -13.19
C SER A 15 -8.21 -3.75 -13.10
N ILE A 16 -7.96 -4.88 -13.79
CA ILE A 16 -6.67 -5.55 -14.05
C ILE A 16 -5.49 -4.85 -13.34
N VAL A 17 -5.25 -5.22 -12.08
CA VAL A 17 -4.10 -4.72 -11.34
C VAL A 17 -2.94 -5.66 -11.62
N ILE A 18 -1.92 -5.16 -12.32
CA ILE A 18 -0.68 -5.91 -12.57
C ILE A 18 0.37 -5.30 -11.66
N HIS A 19 0.88 -6.12 -10.74
CA HIS A 19 2.00 -5.78 -9.89
C HIS A 19 3.28 -6.33 -10.49
N ARG A 20 4.27 -5.47 -10.75
CA ARG A 20 5.66 -5.90 -10.90
C ARG A 20 6.39 -5.55 -9.61
N SER A 21 6.96 -6.55 -8.93
CA SER A 21 7.76 -6.29 -7.72
C SER A 21 9.03 -5.55 -8.12
N VAL A 22 9.25 -4.35 -7.60
CA VAL A 22 10.51 -3.63 -7.76
C VAL A 22 11.18 -3.54 -6.38
N GLY A 23 12.20 -4.39 -6.18
CA GLY A 23 13.10 -4.35 -5.03
C GLY A 23 12.78 -5.36 -3.93
N ALA A 24 13.65 -6.36 -3.79
CA ALA A 24 13.76 -7.21 -2.60
C ALA A 24 15.02 -6.77 -1.83
N GLY A 25 14.88 -5.79 -0.95
CA GLY A 25 15.96 -5.28 -0.11
C GLY A 25 15.55 -5.35 1.36
N ALA A 26 16.02 -6.40 2.05
CA ALA A 26 15.56 -6.89 3.36
C ALA A 26 14.11 -7.42 3.32
N ALA A 27 13.86 -8.56 3.95
CA ALA A 27 12.74 -9.48 3.71
C ALA A 27 11.29 -8.97 3.95
N GLU A 28 11.04 -7.66 4.08
CA GLU A 28 9.72 -7.12 4.45
C GLU A 28 9.29 -5.87 3.66
N VAL A 29 10.14 -5.29 2.82
CA VAL A 29 9.79 -4.05 2.11
C VAL A 29 9.29 -4.38 0.71
N GLN A 30 7.98 -4.21 0.48
CA GLN A 30 7.36 -4.32 -0.84
C GLN A 30 6.99 -2.95 -1.39
N VAL A 31 7.54 -2.62 -2.56
CA VAL A 31 7.00 -1.57 -3.44
C VAL A 31 6.43 -2.23 -4.68
N LEU A 32 5.16 -1.96 -4.94
CA LEU A 32 4.43 -2.49 -6.07
C LEU A 32 4.43 -1.47 -7.20
N ASP A 33 4.98 -1.82 -8.37
CA ASP A 33 4.65 -1.12 -9.62
C ASP A 33 3.27 -1.59 -10.06
N THR A 34 2.26 -0.78 -9.74
CA THR A 34 0.84 -1.05 -9.95
C THR A 34 0.39 -0.39 -11.25
N THR A 35 -0.07 -1.18 -12.22
CA THR A 35 -0.82 -0.63 -13.35
C THR A 35 -2.30 -0.48 -12.98
N PHE A 36 -2.83 0.75 -13.00
CA PHE A 36 -4.24 1.02 -12.73
C PHE A 36 -4.82 2.02 -13.75
N LYS A 37 -5.87 1.61 -14.46
CA LYS A 37 -6.51 2.40 -15.55
C LYS A 37 -5.48 2.96 -16.57
N GLY A 38 -4.48 2.15 -16.91
CA GLY A 38 -3.41 2.50 -17.86
C GLY A 38 -2.31 3.42 -17.31
N LYS A 39 -2.33 3.74 -16.00
CA LYS A 39 -1.29 4.51 -15.32
C LYS A 39 -0.39 3.57 -14.52
N HIS A 40 0.91 3.86 -14.51
CA HIS A 40 1.85 3.20 -13.58
C HIS A 40 1.90 3.98 -12.27
N VAL A 41 1.59 3.35 -11.15
CA VAL A 41 1.59 3.97 -9.82
C VAL A 41 2.41 3.08 -8.90
N PHE A 42 3.35 3.65 -8.17
CA PHE A 42 4.10 2.91 -7.17
C PHE A 42 3.31 2.90 -5.86
N VAL A 43 3.18 1.73 -5.23
CA VAL A 43 2.42 1.57 -4.00
C VAL A 43 3.29 0.89 -2.94
N ALA A 44 3.29 1.42 -1.74
CA ALA A 44 3.87 0.77 -0.57
C ALA A 44 2.98 1.01 0.66
N TRP A 45 3.23 0.25 1.73
CA TRP A 45 2.51 0.40 2.99
C TRP A 45 3.42 0.13 4.19
N GLY A 46 2.93 0.50 5.36
CA GLY A 46 3.56 0.15 6.63
C GLY A 46 2.56 0.18 7.78
N LEU A 47 2.99 -0.35 8.92
CA LEU A 47 2.22 -0.31 10.16
C LEU A 47 2.53 0.96 10.94
N ARG A 48 1.49 1.51 11.58
CA ARG A 48 1.66 2.53 12.60
C ARG A 48 2.24 1.90 13.85
N GLY A 49 3.22 2.58 14.45
CA GLY A 49 3.79 2.15 15.73
C GLY A 49 2.76 2.20 16.88
N PRO A 50 2.97 1.41 17.95
CA PRO A 50 2.02 1.30 19.07
C PRO A 50 1.87 2.59 19.89
N GLU A 51 2.79 3.55 19.77
CA GLU A 51 2.73 4.83 20.50
C GLU A 51 2.27 5.99 19.61
N LEU A 52 1.15 6.60 19.98
CA LEU A 52 0.77 7.97 19.57
C LEU A 52 1.80 9.02 20.04
N ALA A 53 2.69 8.66 20.96
CA ALA A 53 3.67 9.52 21.59
C ALA A 53 5.07 9.30 20.99
N ARG A 54 5.32 9.87 19.81
CA ARG A 54 6.64 10.36 19.37
C ARG A 54 7.85 9.40 19.35
N SER A 55 7.67 8.08 19.45
CA SER A 55 8.73 7.13 19.14
C SER A 55 8.59 6.65 17.69
N ALA A 56 9.70 6.67 16.97
CA ALA A 56 9.76 6.59 15.50
C ALA A 56 8.88 5.49 14.90
N ASP A 57 8.32 5.76 13.70
CA ASP A 57 7.66 4.74 12.89
C ASP A 57 8.48 3.44 12.88
N PRO A 58 7.84 2.26 12.87
CA PRO A 58 8.55 0.99 12.79
C PRO A 58 9.60 1.00 11.68
N ALA A 59 10.77 0.39 11.92
CA ALA A 59 11.87 0.40 10.96
C ALA A 59 11.44 -0.09 9.56
N ALA A 60 10.56 -1.09 9.51
CA ALA A 60 9.95 -1.60 8.28
C ALA A 60 9.11 -0.53 7.56
N THR A 61 8.27 0.22 8.27
CA THR A 61 7.48 1.34 7.73
C THR A 61 8.38 2.44 7.17
N VAL A 62 9.45 2.80 7.89
CA VAL A 62 10.44 3.78 7.42
C VAL A 62 11.16 3.27 6.16
N ALA A 63 11.55 2.00 6.14
CA ALA A 63 12.22 1.40 5.00
C ALA A 63 11.31 1.33 3.77
N ALA A 64 10.04 0.95 3.94
CA ALA A 64 9.04 0.95 2.87
C ALA A 64 8.79 2.34 2.30
N ARG A 65 8.71 3.36 3.17
CA ARG A 65 8.57 4.75 2.75
C ARG A 65 9.77 5.20 1.91
N LYS A 66 11.00 4.90 2.35
CA LYS A 66 12.23 5.22 1.61
C LYS A 66 12.30 4.49 0.28
N ALA A 67 11.95 3.21 0.24
CA ALA A 67 11.93 2.42 -0.99
C ALA A 67 10.95 3.03 -2.01
N LEU A 68 9.73 3.40 -1.57
CA LEU A 68 8.75 4.07 -2.43
C LEU A 68 9.29 5.39 -2.98
N GLN A 69 9.90 6.22 -2.13
CA GLN A 69 10.49 7.49 -2.53
C GLN A 69 11.63 7.33 -3.56
N SER A 70 12.36 6.21 -3.52
CA SER A 70 13.46 5.96 -4.45
C SER A 70 13.01 5.58 -5.87
N VAL A 71 11.78 5.08 -6.02
CA VAL A 71 11.25 4.61 -7.31
C VAL A 71 10.14 5.49 -7.88
N ALA A 72 9.38 6.17 -7.02
CA ALA A 72 8.43 7.19 -7.47
C ALA A 72 9.22 8.30 -8.16
N GLY A 73 8.75 8.73 -9.34
CA GLY A 73 9.49 9.68 -10.18
C GLY A 73 9.88 10.93 -9.40
N HIS A 74 11.07 11.49 -9.69
CA HIS A 74 11.63 12.75 -9.15
C HIS A 74 10.81 13.98 -9.57
N SER A 75 9.49 13.93 -9.48
CA SER A 75 8.64 15.09 -9.66
C SER A 75 8.91 16.00 -8.47
N GLU A 76 9.55 17.15 -8.73
CA GLU A 76 9.80 18.26 -7.81
C GLU A 76 8.51 18.93 -7.30
N GLY A 77 7.52 18.12 -6.91
CA GLY A 77 6.27 18.53 -6.32
C GLY A 77 6.06 17.78 -5.01
N PRO A 78 5.48 18.44 -3.99
CA PRO A 78 5.11 17.73 -2.78
C PRO A 78 4.02 16.72 -3.13
N ARG A 79 4.08 15.53 -2.52
CA ARG A 79 3.03 14.50 -2.40
C ARG A 79 3.29 13.25 -3.22
N SER A 80 4.15 12.38 -2.68
CA SER A 80 3.68 11.01 -2.48
C SER A 80 2.61 11.08 -1.39
N PRO A 81 1.30 10.96 -1.68
CA PRO A 81 0.29 11.00 -0.65
C PRO A 81 0.49 9.83 0.31
N GLU A 82 0.86 10.16 1.55
CA GLU A 82 0.76 9.25 2.68
C GLU A 82 -0.66 9.35 3.24
N VAL A 83 -1.36 8.24 3.29
CA VAL A 83 -2.73 8.18 3.79
C VAL A 83 -2.83 7.16 4.91
N PHE A 84 -3.32 7.63 6.05
CA PHE A 84 -3.58 6.79 7.21
C PHE A 84 -4.92 6.07 7.07
N ILE A 85 -4.93 4.75 7.28
CA ILE A 85 -6.11 3.91 7.27
C ILE A 85 -6.29 3.32 8.68
N ALA A 86 -7.28 3.86 9.40
CA ALA A 86 -7.59 3.45 10.77
C ALA A 86 -8.35 2.12 10.85
N ASN A 87 -9.16 1.79 9.83
CA ASN A 87 -10.04 0.63 9.88
C ASN A 87 -10.28 -0.01 8.51
N GLN A 88 -10.72 -1.26 8.53
CA GLN A 88 -10.90 -2.12 7.36
C GLN A 88 -11.96 -1.59 6.39
N SER A 89 -13.05 -1.02 6.91
CA SER A 89 -14.16 -0.49 6.11
C SER A 89 -13.73 0.63 5.17
N ALA A 90 -12.67 1.37 5.53
CA ALA A 90 -12.13 2.46 4.72
C ALA A 90 -11.17 1.99 3.62
N VAL A 91 -10.68 0.74 3.64
CA VAL A 91 -9.57 0.29 2.78
C VAL A 91 -9.91 0.38 1.30
N ALA A 92 -10.96 -0.32 0.85
CA ALA A 92 -11.26 -0.44 -0.58
C ALA A 92 -11.54 0.92 -1.24
N ILE A 93 -12.34 1.76 -0.56
CA ILE A 93 -12.68 3.10 -1.08
C ILE A 93 -11.46 4.03 -1.09
N THR A 94 -10.58 3.94 -0.09
CA THR A 94 -9.35 4.74 -0.02
C THR A 94 -8.40 4.35 -1.13
N VAL A 95 -8.16 3.05 -1.33
CA VAL A 95 -7.29 2.54 -2.40
C VAL A 95 -7.79 2.98 -3.77
N TYR A 96 -9.07 2.73 -4.07
CA TYR A 96 -9.65 3.10 -5.36
C TYR A 96 -9.58 4.61 -5.62
N ARG A 97 -9.86 5.43 -4.60
CA ARG A 97 -9.79 6.90 -4.71
C ARG A 97 -8.36 7.35 -5.02
N LEU A 98 -7.38 6.90 -4.24
CA LEU A 98 -5.99 7.34 -4.41
C LEU A 98 -5.38 6.85 -5.72
N LEU A 99 -5.64 5.61 -6.14
CA LEU A 99 -5.18 5.14 -7.46
C LEU A 99 -5.87 5.89 -8.62
N THR A 100 -7.11 6.33 -8.42
CA THR A 100 -7.81 7.17 -9.41
C THR A 100 -7.21 8.57 -9.49
N GLU A 101 -6.88 9.18 -8.35
CA GLU A 101 -6.29 10.53 -8.25
C GLU A 101 -4.81 10.59 -8.67
N ALA A 102 -4.05 9.50 -8.45
CA ALA A 102 -2.62 9.43 -8.77
C ALA A 102 -2.34 9.60 -10.27
N ARG A 103 -1.26 10.29 -10.60
CA ARG A 103 -0.72 10.37 -11.96
C ARG A 103 0.20 9.19 -12.24
N SER A 104 0.49 8.95 -13.51
CA SER A 104 1.49 7.93 -13.86
C SER A 104 2.87 8.36 -13.37
N GLY A 105 3.57 7.49 -12.65
CA GLY A 105 4.86 7.74 -11.99
C GLY A 105 4.75 8.16 -10.53
N ASP A 106 3.54 8.42 -10.01
CA ASP A 106 3.32 8.80 -8.60
C ASP A 106 3.55 7.61 -7.65
N GLY A 107 3.93 7.94 -6.41
CA GLY A 107 4.01 6.98 -5.31
C GLY A 107 2.90 7.21 -4.28
N VAL A 108 2.16 6.17 -3.89
CA VAL A 108 1.14 6.21 -2.83
C VAL A 108 1.59 5.36 -1.64
N PHE A 109 1.60 5.95 -0.45
CA PHE A 109 1.97 5.24 0.78
C PHE A 109 0.74 5.07 1.69
N PHE A 110 0.45 3.84 2.09
CA PHE A 110 -0.64 3.53 3.02
C PHE A 110 -0.08 3.25 4.42
N LEU A 111 -0.40 4.10 5.39
CA LEU A 111 -0.07 3.86 6.79
C LEU A 111 -1.26 3.17 7.49
N CYS A 112 -1.11 1.91 7.86
CA CYS A 112 -2.17 1.09 8.43
C CYS A 112 -2.11 1.08 9.96
N ASP A 113 -3.24 1.25 10.64
CA ASP A 113 -3.27 1.24 12.12
C ASP A 113 -3.05 -0.13 12.75
N SER A 114 -3.27 -1.22 11.99
CA SER A 114 -3.09 -2.58 12.49
C SER A 114 -2.77 -3.56 11.36
N GLN A 115 -2.22 -4.72 11.73
CA GLN A 115 -1.96 -5.81 10.78
C GLN A 115 -3.22 -6.24 10.02
N ALA A 116 -4.37 -6.25 10.69
CA ALA A 116 -5.62 -6.59 10.03
C ALA A 116 -5.94 -5.62 8.88
N VAL A 117 -5.67 -4.32 9.05
CA VAL A 117 -5.85 -3.33 7.96
C VAL A 117 -4.89 -3.58 6.80
N VAL A 118 -3.64 -4.00 7.08
CA VAL A 118 -2.67 -4.40 6.06
C VAL A 118 -3.18 -5.59 5.25
N ASP A 119 -3.70 -6.64 5.90
CA ASP A 119 -4.19 -7.83 5.21
C ASP A 119 -5.37 -7.49 4.26
N TRP A 120 -6.24 -6.57 4.70
CA TRP A 120 -7.32 -6.05 3.87
C TRP A 120 -6.81 -5.18 2.72
N LEU A 121 -5.75 -4.38 2.94
CA LEU A 121 -5.11 -3.57 1.90
C LEU A 121 -4.52 -4.46 0.80
N ILE A 122 -3.75 -5.48 1.19
CA ILE A 122 -3.18 -6.48 0.27
C ILE A 122 -4.28 -7.15 -0.54
N THR A 123 -5.39 -7.51 0.11
CA THR A 123 -6.57 -8.07 -0.56
C THR A 123 -7.20 -7.08 -1.55
N ALA A 124 -7.38 -5.82 -1.17
CA ALA A 124 -7.98 -4.79 -2.01
C ALA A 124 -7.11 -4.40 -3.22
N LEU A 125 -5.78 -4.49 -3.06
CA LEU A 125 -4.81 -4.32 -4.13
C LEU A 125 -4.68 -5.55 -5.03
N GLU A 126 -5.35 -6.66 -4.72
CA GLU A 126 -5.23 -7.94 -5.43
C GLU A 126 -3.77 -8.44 -5.53
N VAL A 127 -2.94 -8.16 -4.52
CA VAL A 127 -1.56 -8.67 -4.46
C VAL A 127 -1.65 -10.18 -4.31
N ARG A 128 -1.22 -10.92 -5.35
CA ARG A 128 -1.08 -12.36 -5.29
C ARG A 128 0.34 -12.69 -4.90
N ASP A 129 0.52 -13.46 -3.83
CA ASP A 129 1.78 -14.14 -3.62
C ASP A 129 2.07 -14.96 -4.88
N ALA A 130 3.21 -14.70 -5.51
CA ALA A 130 3.74 -15.59 -6.53
C ALA A 130 4.05 -16.91 -5.82
N GLY A 131 3.14 -17.88 -5.97
CA GLY A 131 3.36 -19.26 -5.54
C GLY A 131 4.56 -19.89 -6.23
#